data_AF-A0A7C0UWB6-F1
#
_entry.id   AF-A0A7C0UWB6-F1
#
_cell.length_a   1.000
_cell.length_b   1.000
_cell.length_c   1.000
_cell.angle_alpha   90.00
_cell.angle_beta   90.00
_cell.angle_gamma   90.00
#
_symmetry.space_group_name_H-M   'P 1'
#
loop_
_entity.id
_entity.type
_entity.pdbx_description
1 polymer ?
#
loop_
_entity_poly.entity_id
_entity_poly.type
_entity_poly.pdbx_seq_one_letter_code
_entity_poly.pdbx_strand_id
1 'polypeptide(L)'
;MKKEEEKEDLEKTIEEINRRFGQGTIMKPKEVRPVEVDVVPTGSISLDMALGVGGVPRGRVVEIYGPESSGKTTLSLHILAEAQKQKGVGAFVDAEHALDPDYARR
;
A
#
# COMPACT_ATOMS: atom_id res chain seq x y z
N MET A 1 -38.51 20.41 -7.59
CA MET A 1 -38.24 20.73 -9.01
C MET A 1 -36.76 20.93 -9.28
N LYS A 2 -36.17 22.14 -9.25
CA LYS A 2 -34.76 22.33 -9.66
C LYS A 2 -33.73 21.43 -8.93
N LYS A 3 -33.85 21.28 -7.62
CA LYS A 3 -32.99 20.40 -6.80
C LYS A 3 -33.21 18.90 -7.04
N GLU A 4 -34.39 18.51 -7.54
CA GLU A 4 -34.68 17.10 -7.88
C GLU A 4 -34.10 16.76 -9.24
N GLU A 5 -34.23 17.65 -10.23
CA GLU A 5 -33.60 17.50 -11.55
C GLU A 5 -32.07 17.40 -11.43
N GLU A 6 -31.44 18.29 -10.66
CA GLU A 6 -29.98 18.27 -10.43
C GLU A 6 -29.50 16.95 -9.79
N LYS A 7 -30.34 16.34 -8.93
CA LYS A 7 -30.01 15.08 -8.27
C LYS A 7 -30.16 13.89 -9.23
N GLU A 8 -31.18 13.91 -10.07
CA GLU A 8 -31.42 12.88 -11.09
C GLU A 8 -30.31 12.88 -12.17
N ASP A 9 -29.90 14.06 -12.63
CA ASP A 9 -28.81 14.21 -13.60
C ASP A 9 -27.47 13.75 -13.03
N LEU A 10 -27.22 14.02 -11.74
CA LEU A 10 -26.04 13.54 -11.04
C LEU A 10 -26.02 12.00 -10.97
N GLU A 11 -27.15 11.37 -10.64
CA GLU A 11 -27.26 9.90 -10.57
C GLU A 11 -27.04 9.25 -11.94
N LYS A 12 -27.62 9.81 -13.01
CA LYS A 12 -27.38 9.34 -14.40
C LYS A 12 -25.92 9.47 -14.81
N THR A 13 -25.28 10.58 -14.46
CA THR A 13 -23.85 10.81 -14.77
C THR A 13 -22.96 9.79 -14.06
N ILE A 14 -23.25 9.51 -12.79
CA ILE A 14 -22.54 8.49 -11.99
C ILE A 14 -22.71 7.09 -12.63
N GLU A 15 -23.93 6.73 -13.06
CA GLU A 15 -24.18 5.46 -13.75
C GLU A 15 -23.43 5.36 -15.08
N GLU A 16 -23.38 6.43 -15.88
CA GLU A 16 -22.66 6.43 -17.14
C GLU A 16 -21.16 6.22 -16.93
N ILE A 17 -20.57 6.90 -15.94
CA ILE A 17 -19.15 6.72 -15.56
C ILE A 17 -18.89 5.27 -15.15
N ASN A 18 -19.72 4.70 -14.27
CA ASN A 18 -19.55 3.31 -13.83
C ASN A 18 -19.71 2.30 -14.98
N ARG A 19 -20.61 2.56 -15.94
CA ARG A 19 -20.78 1.70 -17.12
C ARG A 19 -19.57 1.74 -18.06
N ARG A 20 -18.96 2.91 -18.24
CA ARG A 20 -17.84 3.12 -19.17
C ARG A 20 -16.48 2.70 -18.60
N PHE A 21 -16.26 2.89 -17.30
CA PHE A 21 -14.95 2.74 -16.67
C PHE A 21 -14.88 1.63 -15.62
N GLY A 22 -16.02 1.03 -15.28
CA GLY A 22 -16.13 -0.02 -14.27
C GLY A 22 -16.71 0.47 -12.96
N GLN A 23 -17.32 -0.44 -12.21
CA GLN A 23 -17.90 -0.17 -10.88
C GLN A 23 -16.82 0.33 -9.91
N GLY A 24 -17.16 1.36 -9.13
CA GLY A 24 -16.26 1.94 -8.13
C GLY A 24 -15.31 3.03 -8.67
N THR A 25 -15.44 3.42 -9.94
CA THR A 25 -14.68 4.54 -10.53
C THR A 25 -15.03 5.87 -9.86
N ILE A 26 -16.29 6.05 -9.47
CA ILE A 26 -16.77 7.21 -8.72
C ILE A 26 -17.72 6.74 -7.62
N MET A 27 -17.49 7.22 -6.39
CA MET A 27 -18.22 6.81 -5.19
C MET A 27 -18.43 8.01 -4.29
N LYS A 28 -19.52 8.02 -3.51
CA LYS A 28 -19.69 9.07 -2.49
C LYS A 28 -18.74 8.77 -1.33
N PRO A 29 -18.07 9.78 -0.74
CA PRO A 29 -17.15 9.58 0.38
C PRO A 29 -17.75 8.83 1.57
N LYS A 30 -19.07 9.00 1.82
CA LYS A 30 -19.80 8.28 2.90
C LYS A 30 -20.01 6.79 2.62
N GLU A 31 -19.90 6.37 1.36
CA GLU A 31 -20.05 4.98 0.93
C GLU A 31 -18.70 4.26 0.89
N VAL A 32 -17.59 5.00 1.03
CA VAL A 32 -16.25 4.43 1.18
C VAL A 32 -16.17 3.80 2.57
N ARG A 33 -16.25 2.48 2.63
CA ARG A 33 -15.95 1.74 3.87
C ARG A 33 -14.50 2.04 4.25
N PRO A 34 -14.16 2.10 5.56
CA PRO A 34 -12.76 2.08 5.98
C PRO A 34 -12.11 0.88 5.32
N VAL A 35 -11.20 1.14 4.38
CA VAL A 35 -10.50 0.07 3.68
C VAL A 35 -9.58 -0.53 4.72
N GLU A 36 -9.80 -1.80 5.07
CA GLU A 36 -8.79 -2.57 5.78
C GLU A 36 -7.52 -2.52 4.93
N VAL A 37 -6.52 -1.81 5.43
CA VAL A 37 -5.26 -1.64 4.72
C VAL A 37 -4.53 -2.95 4.88
N ASP A 38 -4.36 -3.68 3.79
CA ASP A 38 -3.50 -4.86 3.77
C ASP A 38 -2.05 -4.42 4.02
N VAL A 39 -1.35 -5.12 4.91
CA VAL A 39 -0.02 -4.72 5.41
C VAL A 39 0.98 -5.87 5.32
N VAL A 40 2.25 -5.51 5.18
CA VAL A 40 3.39 -6.42 5.34
C VAL A 40 4.12 -6.06 6.62
N PRO A 41 4.28 -6.98 7.59
CA PRO A 41 5.09 -6.74 8.79
C PRO A 41 6.52 -6.32 8.43
N THR A 42 7.12 -5.48 9.26
CA THR A 42 8.50 -5.01 9.02
C THR A 42 9.57 -6.01 9.43
N GLY A 43 9.19 -7.05 10.16
CA GLY A 43 10.11 -7.95 10.85
C GLY A 43 10.55 -7.42 12.23
N SER A 44 10.10 -6.22 12.61
CA SER A 44 10.33 -5.62 13.92
C SER A 44 9.00 -5.29 14.61
N ILE A 45 8.67 -6.04 15.66
CA ILE A 45 7.41 -5.88 16.41
C ILE A 45 7.24 -4.44 16.92
N SER A 46 8.31 -3.83 17.42
CA SER A 46 8.25 -2.46 17.94
C SER A 46 7.96 -1.43 16.84
N LEU A 47 8.50 -1.63 15.64
CA LEU A 47 8.24 -0.75 14.51
C LEU A 47 6.82 -0.93 13.96
N ASP A 48 6.34 -2.17 13.86
CA ASP A 48 4.97 -2.47 13.42
C ASP A 48 3.93 -1.84 14.35
N MET A 49 4.18 -1.87 15.65
CA MET A 49 3.37 -1.17 16.65
C MET A 49 3.44 0.35 16.48
N ALA A 50 4.64 0.91 16.26
CA ALA A 50 4.82 2.35 16.09
C ALA A 50 4.14 2.89 14.81
N LEU A 51 4.06 2.08 13.75
CA LEU A 51 3.34 2.41 12.51
C LEU A 51 1.82 2.45 12.71
N GLY A 52 1.28 1.88 13.79
CA GLY A 52 -0.13 1.91 14.17
C GLY A 52 -1.06 1.02 13.32
N VAL A 53 -0.61 0.61 12.13
CA VAL A 53 -1.33 -0.29 11.21
C VAL A 53 -0.75 -1.70 11.19
N GLY A 54 0.32 -1.97 11.95
CA GLY A 54 0.91 -3.32 12.08
C GLY A 54 1.92 -3.69 11.00
N GLY A 55 2.40 -2.73 10.20
CA GLY A 55 3.40 -2.97 9.15
C GLY A 55 3.41 -1.89 8.07
N VAL A 56 4.08 -2.17 6.96
CA VAL A 56 4.04 -1.29 5.78
C VAL A 56 2.77 -1.53 4.94
N PRO A 57 2.05 -0.48 4.54
CA PRO A 57 0.79 -0.62 3.80
C PRO A 57 1.01 -1.01 2.34
N ARG A 58 0.30 -2.05 1.88
CA ARG A 58 0.31 -2.45 0.46
C ARG A 58 -0.40 -1.42 -0.41
N GLY A 59 0.04 -1.32 -1.67
CA GLY A 59 -0.49 -0.35 -2.64
C GLY A 59 -0.12 1.11 -2.35
N ARG A 60 0.87 1.33 -1.47
CA ARG A 60 1.40 2.65 -1.11
C ARG A 60 2.91 2.70 -1.31
N VAL A 61 3.45 3.89 -1.45
CA VAL A 61 4.90 4.14 -1.45
C VAL A 61 5.34 4.41 -0.01
N VAL A 62 6.42 3.74 0.40
CA VAL A 62 7.05 3.93 1.72
C VAL A 62 8.51 4.30 1.49
N GLU A 63 8.99 5.33 2.19
CA GLU A 63 10.37 5.79 2.13
C GLU A 63 11.08 5.47 3.45
N ILE A 64 12.23 4.79 3.37
CA ILE A 64 13.11 4.50 4.50
C ILE A 64 14.41 5.27 4.26
N TYR A 65 14.64 6.34 5.01
CA TYR A 65 15.83 7.19 4.89
C TYR A 65 16.61 7.23 6.20
N GLY A 66 17.89 7.61 6.11
CA GLY A 66 18.78 7.69 7.26
C GLY A 66 20.26 7.60 6.89
N PRO A 67 21.16 7.79 7.88
CA PRO A 67 22.61 7.75 7.68
C PRO A 67 23.12 6.47 7.02
N GLU A 68 24.31 6.52 6.46
CA GLU A 68 25.00 5.32 5.99
C GLU A 68 25.16 4.31 7.14
N SER A 69 25.06 3.01 6.84
CA SER A 69 25.07 1.95 7.86
C SER A 69 23.95 1.97 8.91
N SER A 70 22.90 2.80 8.75
CA SER A 70 21.76 2.83 9.68
C SER A 70 20.79 1.64 9.57
N GLY A 71 21.08 0.67 8.71
CA GLY A 71 20.25 -0.53 8.50
C GLY A 71 19.09 -0.37 7.52
N LYS A 72 19.09 0.64 6.62
CA LYS A 72 18.04 0.83 5.60
C LYS A 72 17.82 -0.41 4.75
N THR A 73 18.89 -0.91 4.12
CA THR A 73 18.85 -2.12 3.28
C THR A 73 18.45 -3.36 4.09
N THR A 74 18.97 -3.50 5.30
CA THR A 74 18.57 -4.56 6.23
C THR A 74 17.06 -4.55 6.49
N LEU A 75 16.49 -3.39 6.85
CA LEU A 75 15.05 -3.27 7.10
C LEU A 75 14.22 -3.59 5.84
N SER A 76 14.63 -3.11 4.67
CA SER A 76 13.97 -3.42 3.40
C SER A 76 13.99 -4.92 3.09
N LEU A 77 15.10 -5.60 3.36
CA LEU A 77 15.22 -7.05 3.19
C LEU A 77 14.34 -7.81 4.19
N HIS A 78 14.23 -7.35 5.45
CA HIS A 78 13.31 -7.95 6.42
C HIS A 78 11.83 -7.81 6.01
N ILE A 79 11.42 -6.63 5.54
CA ILE A 79 10.07 -6.43 4.98
C ILE A 79 9.84 -7.38 3.80
N LEU A 80 10.82 -7.55 2.92
CA LEU A 80 10.73 -8.44 1.77
C LEU A 80 10.63 -9.91 2.21
N ALA A 81 11.39 -10.32 3.23
CA ALA A 81 11.31 -11.65 3.82
C ALA A 81 9.92 -11.92 4.45
N GLU A 82 9.32 -10.95 5.14
CA GLU A 82 7.95 -11.06 5.67
C GLU A 82 6.92 -11.18 4.53
N ALA A 83 7.08 -10.42 3.44
CA ALA A 83 6.24 -10.58 2.26
C ALA A 83 6.35 -11.99 1.65
N GLN A 84 7.56 -12.56 1.59
CA GLN A 84 7.80 -13.92 1.11
C GLN A 84 7.20 -14.98 2.05
N LYS A 85 7.28 -14.81 3.37
CA LYS A 85 6.62 -15.71 4.36
C LYS A 85 5.11 -15.73 4.18
N GLN A 86 4.51 -14.61 3.77
CA GLN A 86 3.11 -14.51 3.37
C GLN A 86 2.83 -15.05 1.95
N LYS A 87 3.76 -15.80 1.36
CA LYS A 87 3.69 -16.38 0.00
C LYS A 87 3.65 -15.33 -1.12
N GLY A 88 4.05 -14.09 -0.84
CA GLY A 88 4.24 -13.05 -1.83
C GLY A 88 5.57 -13.19 -2.58
N VAL A 89 5.72 -12.42 -3.66
CA VAL A 89 6.98 -12.30 -4.40
C VAL A 89 7.53 -10.90 -4.20
N GLY A 90 8.80 -10.80 -3.81
CA GLY A 90 9.54 -9.55 -3.67
C GLY A 90 10.47 -9.32 -4.85
N ALA A 91 10.66 -8.06 -5.22
CA ALA A 91 11.70 -7.63 -6.13
C ALA A 91 12.62 -6.65 -5.40
N PHE A 92 13.93 -6.82 -5.55
CA PHE A 92 14.91 -5.90 -5.02
C PHE A 92 15.68 -5.27 -6.18
N VAL A 93 15.65 -3.94 -6.27
CA VAL A 93 16.37 -3.18 -7.29
C VAL A 93 17.62 -2.60 -6.64
N ASP A 94 18.75 -3.26 -6.82
CA ASP A 94 20.03 -2.84 -6.26
C ASP A 94 20.67 -1.73 -7.12
N ALA A 95 20.28 -0.48 -6.85
CA ALA A 95 20.87 0.69 -7.51
C ALA A 95 22.28 1.04 -6.97
N GLU A 96 22.65 0.56 -5.78
CA GLU A 96 23.94 0.85 -5.14
C GLU A 96 25.01 -0.21 -5.46
N HIS A 97 24.63 -1.31 -6.12
CA HIS A 97 25.48 -2.47 -6.41
C HIS A 97 26.20 -3.01 -5.14
N ALA A 98 25.49 -2.97 -4.01
CA ALA A 98 26.05 -3.26 -2.69
C ALA A 98 25.32 -4.42 -1.97
N LEU A 99 24.36 -5.07 -2.64
CA LEU A 99 23.62 -6.18 -2.04
C LEU A 99 24.49 -7.44 -1.91
N ASP A 100 24.58 -7.96 -0.69
CA ASP A 100 25.18 -9.26 -0.38
C ASP A 100 24.09 -10.36 -0.42
N PRO A 101 24.12 -11.30 -1.40
CA PRO A 101 23.15 -12.38 -1.48
C PRO A 101 23.19 -13.37 -0.30
N ASP A 102 24.33 -13.55 0.34
CA ASP A 102 24.46 -14.45 1.50
C ASP A 102 23.87 -13.82 2.75
N TYR A 103 23.99 -12.50 2.90
CA TYR A 103 23.26 -11.76 3.94
C TYR A 103 21.75 -11.80 3.70
N ALA A 104 21.30 -11.58 2.47
CA ALA A 104 19.88 -11.54 2.11
C ALA A 104 19.14 -12.89 2.28
N ARG A 105 19.86 -14.01 2.33
CA ARG A 105 19.28 -15.35 2.56
C ARG A 105 18.99 -15.65 4.03
N ARG A 106 19.57 -14.90 4.96
CA ARG A 106 19.45 -15.13 6.40
C ARG A 106 18.15 -14.56 6.94
#